data_AF-A0A6J1KH90-F1
#
_entry.id   AF-A0A6J1KH90-F1
#
_cell.length_a   1.000
_cell.length_b   1.000
_cell.length_c   1.000
_cell.angle_alpha   90.00
_cell.angle_beta   90.00
_cell.angle_gamma   90.00
#
_symmetry.space_group_name_H-M   'P 1'
#
loop_
_entity.id
_entity.type
_entity.pdbx_description
1 polymer ?
#
loop_
_entity_poly.entity_id
_entity_poly.type
_entity_poly.pdbx_seq_one_letter_code
_entity_poly.pdbx_strand_id
1 'polypeptide(L)'
;MSNNKDNFNVSDLGSALNEEDRAGLVNALKSKIQSLAGQHSDVLENLSPVVRKRVEALREIQSQHDELEAKFFEERLALEAKYQKLYQPLYSRRFDIVNGVVEAEGVAKESPAGQEEDKEAAEKGVPDFWLSAMKNNEVLAEEITERDEGALKYLKDIKWCRIDNPKGFKIDFFFDTNPFFKNSVLSKTYHMIDEDEPILEKAIGTEIEWYPGKCLTQKLLKKKPKKGSKNAKPITKTENCESFFNFFSPPQVPDDDEDIDEDTAEELQNQMEQDYDIGSTIRDKIIPHAVSWFTGEAIQDEDFEDMDNEDDDDDDNDDDEEEDEDEEEDDDDDDDDEDEDEDQGKSRKKQLSAGNKKGGRGAAAAGGDGQQGERPPECKQQ
;
A
#
# COMPACT_ATOMS: atom_id res chain seq x y z
N MET A 1 19.59 36.70 22.07
CA MET A 1 20.02 35.75 23.11
C MET A 1 18.97 34.66 23.17
N SER A 2 19.32 33.46 22.70
CA SER A 2 18.92 32.14 23.21
C SER A 2 19.45 31.12 22.20
N ASN A 3 20.68 30.64 22.46
CA ASN A 3 21.22 29.46 21.78
C ASN A 3 20.48 28.25 22.35
N ASN A 4 19.64 27.58 21.56
CA ASN A 4 19.30 26.20 21.85
C ASN A 4 20.29 25.32 21.08
N LYS A 5 21.24 24.74 21.80
CA LYS A 5 22.08 23.65 21.29
C LYS A 5 21.20 22.41 21.32
N ASP A 6 20.68 22.00 20.17
CA ASP A 6 20.13 20.65 20.04
C ASP A 6 21.27 19.66 20.13
N ASN A 7 21.35 19.03 21.30
CA ASN A 7 22.35 18.05 21.64
C ASN A 7 21.87 16.72 21.06
N PHE A 8 22.29 16.40 19.83
CA PHE A 8 21.99 15.14 19.15
C PHE A 8 22.47 13.97 20.03
N ASN A 9 21.52 13.23 20.58
CA ASN A 9 21.79 12.16 21.53
C ASN A 9 22.06 10.84 20.79
N VAL A 10 23.32 10.59 20.45
CA VAL A 10 23.83 9.37 19.78
C VAL A 10 23.87 8.12 20.69
N SER A 11 23.01 8.05 21.70
CA SER A 11 23.04 6.99 22.70
C SER A 11 22.31 5.70 22.32
N ASP A 12 21.61 5.67 21.18
CA ASP A 12 20.79 4.50 20.76
C ASP A 12 21.44 3.62 19.67
N LEU A 13 22.63 4.00 19.18
CA LEU A 13 23.41 3.16 18.27
C LEU A 13 24.17 2.10 19.07
N GLY A 14 23.51 1.03 19.47
CA GLY A 14 24.29 -0.08 19.99
C GLY A 14 23.60 -1.37 20.30
N SER A 15 23.66 -2.32 19.35
CA SER A 15 23.74 -3.74 19.71
C SER A 15 24.50 -4.70 18.79
N ALA A 16 24.74 -4.48 17.50
CA ALA A 16 25.17 -5.60 16.62
C ALA A 16 26.49 -5.42 15.85
N LEU A 17 27.27 -4.37 16.12
CA LEU A 17 28.64 -4.25 15.58
C LEU A 17 29.67 -4.44 16.69
N ASN A 18 30.81 -5.10 16.42
CA ASN A 18 31.97 -5.04 17.32
C ASN A 18 32.23 -3.58 17.68
N GLU A 19 32.67 -3.27 18.90
CA GLU A 19 32.85 -1.87 19.35
C GLU A 19 33.65 -1.01 18.35
N GLU A 20 34.60 -1.63 17.65
CA GLU A 20 35.44 -1.01 16.62
C GLU A 20 34.68 -0.75 15.30
N ASP A 21 33.83 -1.67 14.86
CA ASP A 21 33.00 -1.55 13.64
C ASP A 21 31.79 -0.62 13.86
N ARG A 22 31.24 -0.60 15.09
CA ARG A 22 30.19 0.33 15.54
C ARG A 22 30.73 1.75 15.61
N ALA A 23 31.88 1.92 16.23
CA ALA A 23 32.59 3.18 16.21
C ALA A 23 32.94 3.57 14.77
N GLY A 24 33.31 2.61 13.91
CA GLY A 24 33.57 2.82 12.50
C GLY A 24 32.38 3.37 11.73
N LEU A 25 31.20 2.74 11.86
CA LEU A 25 29.98 3.16 11.16
C LEU A 25 29.40 4.47 11.73
N VAL A 26 29.35 4.62 13.05
CA VAL A 26 28.93 5.88 13.68
C VAL A 26 29.89 7.00 13.31
N ASN A 27 31.20 6.74 13.29
CA ASN A 27 32.17 7.73 12.82
C ASN A 27 32.06 7.96 11.31
N ALA A 28 31.70 6.98 10.49
CA ALA A 28 31.49 7.15 9.06
C ALA A 28 30.23 7.97 8.76
N LEU A 29 29.12 7.70 9.46
CA LEU A 29 27.87 8.45 9.34
C LEU A 29 28.04 9.86 9.89
N LYS A 30 28.69 9.99 11.06
CA LYS A 30 29.07 11.29 11.64
C LYS A 30 30.04 12.04 10.75
N SER A 31 31.00 11.36 10.12
CA SER A 31 31.92 11.95 9.15
C SER A 31 31.21 12.35 7.87
N LYS A 32 30.22 11.58 7.40
CA LYS A 32 29.42 11.90 6.21
C LYS A 32 28.44 13.04 6.45
N ILE A 33 27.80 13.09 7.63
CA ILE A 33 26.98 14.21 8.08
C ILE A 33 27.86 15.43 8.37
N GLN A 34 29.03 15.27 8.98
CA GLN A 34 30.00 16.37 9.15
C GLN A 34 30.61 16.81 7.82
N SER A 35 30.73 15.92 6.84
CA SER A 35 31.16 16.25 5.48
C SER A 35 30.07 16.96 4.71
N LEU A 36 28.80 16.55 4.82
CA LEU A 36 27.67 17.23 4.18
C LEU A 36 27.40 18.58 4.85
N ALA A 37 27.31 18.62 6.18
CA ALA A 37 27.23 19.87 6.93
C ALA A 37 28.47 20.75 6.73
N GLY A 38 29.65 20.13 6.57
CA GLY A 38 30.91 20.77 6.21
C GLY A 38 30.91 21.31 4.79
N GLN A 39 30.32 20.61 3.81
CA GLN A 39 30.14 21.07 2.43
C GLN A 39 29.15 22.24 2.36
N HIS A 40 28.04 22.19 3.09
CA HIS A 40 27.10 23.33 3.19
C HIS A 40 27.69 24.53 3.94
N SER A 41 28.54 24.28 4.95
CA SER A 41 29.35 25.30 5.63
C SER A 41 30.41 25.89 4.70
N ASP A 42 31.10 25.04 3.93
CA ASP A 42 32.12 25.41 2.94
C ASP A 42 31.53 26.27 1.83
N VAL A 43 30.29 26.04 1.42
CA VAL A 43 29.61 26.93 0.45
C VAL A 43 29.56 28.35 1.02
N LEU A 44 29.17 28.57 2.28
CA LEU A 44 29.13 29.92 2.86
C LEU A 44 30.52 30.51 3.13
N GLU A 45 31.49 29.67 3.44
CA GLU A 45 32.88 30.06 3.73
C GLU A 45 33.67 30.41 2.47
N ASN A 46 33.38 29.76 1.34
CA ASN A 46 34.00 30.03 0.03
C ASN A 46 33.36 31.19 -0.75
N LEU A 47 32.22 31.70 -0.30
CA LEU A 47 31.58 32.86 -0.93
C LEU A 47 32.28 34.17 -0.55
N SER A 48 32.45 35.05 -1.54
CA SER A 48 32.96 36.39 -1.29
C SER A 48 32.09 37.15 -0.27
N PRO A 49 32.65 38.11 0.49
CA PRO A 49 31.90 38.87 1.50
C PRO A 49 30.63 39.56 0.95
N VAL A 50 30.66 39.95 -0.33
CA VAL A 50 29.50 40.55 -1.01
C VAL A 50 28.41 39.52 -1.25
N VAL A 51 28.76 38.30 -1.66
CA VAL A 51 27.78 37.24 -1.91
C VAL A 51 27.23 36.69 -0.59
N ARG A 52 28.05 36.58 0.46
CA ARG A 52 27.55 36.19 1.80
C ARG A 52 26.47 37.14 2.32
N LYS A 53 26.67 38.46 2.18
CA LYS A 53 25.64 39.46 2.52
C LYS A 53 24.35 39.30 1.72
N ARG A 54 24.43 38.88 0.45
CA ARG A 54 23.25 38.57 -0.37
C ARG A 54 22.53 37.33 0.15
N VAL A 55 23.27 36.27 0.51
CA VAL A 55 22.69 35.05 1.10
C VAL A 55 22.03 35.33 2.45
N GLU A 56 22.62 36.18 3.29
CA GLU A 56 21.99 36.64 4.54
C GLU A 56 20.66 37.37 4.27
N ALA A 57 20.61 38.23 3.25
CA ALA A 57 19.36 38.86 2.83
C ALA A 57 18.33 37.85 2.29
N LEU A 58 18.76 36.83 1.55
CA LEU A 58 17.87 35.75 1.10
C LEU A 58 17.32 34.92 2.27
N ARG A 59 18.14 34.67 3.30
CA ARG A 59 17.68 33.98 4.52
C ARG A 59 16.63 34.78 5.29
N GLU A 60 16.78 36.10 5.33
CA GLU A 60 15.76 36.97 5.93
C GLU A 60 14.43 36.88 5.15
N ILE A 61 14.50 36.85 3.81
CA ILE A 61 13.31 36.66 2.97
C ILE A 61 12.69 35.27 3.22
N GLN A 62 13.51 34.22 3.34
CA GLN A 62 13.02 32.88 3.68
C GLN A 62 12.32 32.86 5.04
N SER A 63 12.92 33.51 6.06
CA SER A 63 12.28 33.61 7.38
C SER A 63 10.92 34.32 7.30
N GLN A 64 10.78 35.36 6.47
CA GLN A 64 9.50 36.04 6.25
C GLN A 64 8.49 35.16 5.51
N HIS A 65 8.95 34.31 4.58
CA HIS A 65 8.12 33.31 3.92
C HIS A 65 7.59 32.29 4.94
N ASP A 66 8.47 31.70 5.74
CA ASP A 66 8.14 30.69 6.76
C ASP A 66 7.14 31.25 7.79
N GLU A 67 7.27 32.54 8.17
CA GLU A 67 6.30 33.23 9.03
C GLU A 67 4.91 33.39 8.40
N LEU A 68 4.83 33.59 7.08
CA LEU A 68 3.55 33.67 6.36
C LEU A 68 2.94 32.28 6.19
N GLU A 69 3.77 31.29 5.87
CA GLU A 69 3.39 29.88 5.75
C GLU A 69 2.83 29.34 7.08
N ALA A 70 3.46 29.64 8.22
CA ALA A 70 2.92 29.28 9.53
C ALA A 70 1.52 29.86 9.79
N LYS A 71 1.24 31.10 9.34
CA LYS A 71 -0.11 31.70 9.42
C LYS A 71 -1.10 31.03 8.48
N PHE A 72 -0.67 30.71 7.26
CA PHE A 72 -1.49 29.96 6.31
C PHE A 72 -1.93 28.63 6.91
N PHE A 73 -1.01 27.90 7.55
CA PHE A 73 -1.35 26.65 8.22
C PHE A 73 -2.32 26.87 9.37
N GLU A 74 -2.08 27.84 10.27
CA GLU A 74 -3.02 28.15 11.36
C GLU A 74 -4.44 28.44 10.85
N GLU A 75 -4.56 29.22 9.77
CA GLU A 75 -5.84 29.53 9.13
C GLU A 75 -6.48 28.29 8.48
N ARG A 76 -5.68 27.44 7.81
CA ARG A 76 -6.12 26.16 7.23
C ARG A 76 -6.65 25.22 8.32
N LEU A 77 -5.95 25.07 9.44
CA LEU A 77 -6.36 24.24 10.57
C LEU A 77 -7.71 24.73 11.14
N ALA A 78 -7.85 26.04 11.33
CA ALA A 78 -9.08 26.64 11.82
C ALA A 78 -10.25 26.44 10.84
N LEU A 79 -9.98 26.51 9.53
CA LEU A 79 -10.96 26.31 8.48
C LEU A 79 -11.43 24.86 8.42
N GLU A 80 -10.51 23.90 8.40
CA GLU A 80 -10.81 22.46 8.44
C GLU A 80 -11.64 22.11 9.68
N ALA A 81 -11.23 22.57 10.87
CA ALA A 81 -11.96 22.34 12.11
C ALA A 81 -13.38 22.95 12.09
N LYS A 82 -13.56 24.10 11.41
CA LYS A 82 -14.88 24.71 11.22
C LYS A 82 -15.76 23.83 10.32
N TYR A 83 -15.26 23.41 9.16
CA TYR A 83 -16.05 22.60 8.22
C TYR A 83 -16.32 21.20 8.75
N GLN A 84 -15.39 20.59 9.49
CA GLN A 84 -15.63 19.31 10.14
C GLN A 84 -16.84 19.37 11.07
N LYS A 85 -17.00 20.45 11.86
CA LYS A 85 -18.19 20.68 12.70
C LYS A 85 -19.47 20.85 11.89
N LEU A 86 -19.39 21.44 10.69
CA LEU A 86 -20.53 21.60 9.79
C LEU A 86 -20.93 20.28 9.11
N TYR A 87 -19.98 19.38 8.86
CA TYR A 87 -20.25 18.05 8.29
C TYR A 87 -20.82 17.06 9.31
N GLN A 88 -20.46 17.16 10.60
CA GLN A 88 -20.96 16.28 11.66
C GLN A 88 -22.50 16.06 11.68
N PRO A 89 -23.36 17.10 11.59
CA PRO A 89 -24.81 16.87 11.54
C PRO A 89 -25.27 16.14 10.27
N LEU A 90 -24.58 16.34 9.13
CA LEU A 90 -24.88 15.63 7.89
C LEU A 90 -24.54 14.14 8.01
N TYR A 91 -23.35 13.82 8.54
CA TYR A 91 -22.94 12.44 8.79
C TYR A 91 -23.81 11.75 9.84
N SER A 92 -24.25 12.48 10.87
CA SER A 92 -25.19 11.94 11.86
C SER A 92 -26.54 11.62 11.21
N ARG A 93 -27.07 12.49 10.33
CA ARG A 93 -28.30 12.22 9.59
C ARG A 93 -28.14 11.04 8.63
N ARG A 94 -27.00 10.92 7.94
CA ARG A 94 -26.67 9.75 7.10
C ARG A 94 -26.69 8.48 7.94
N PHE A 95 -26.03 8.48 9.09
CA PHE A 95 -26.02 7.35 10.01
C PHE A 95 -27.44 6.91 10.40
N ASP A 96 -28.30 7.86 10.77
CA ASP A 96 -29.68 7.56 11.18
C ASP A 96 -30.50 6.92 10.04
N ILE A 97 -30.30 7.37 8.80
CA ILE A 97 -30.97 6.82 7.61
C ILE A 97 -30.42 5.43 7.26
N VAL A 98 -29.09 5.30 7.17
CA VAL A 98 -28.41 4.03 6.84
C VAL A 98 -28.76 2.94 7.83
N ASN A 99 -28.93 3.27 9.11
CA ASN A 99 -29.29 2.31 10.15
C ASN A 99 -30.80 2.18 10.40
N GLY A 100 -31.65 2.89 9.63
CA GLY A 100 -33.11 2.81 9.75
C GLY A 100 -33.67 3.34 11.06
N VAL A 101 -32.95 4.27 11.72
CA VAL A 101 -33.41 4.99 12.92
C VAL A 101 -34.45 6.04 12.53
N VAL A 102 -34.26 6.67 11.38
CA VAL A 102 -35.15 7.68 10.80
C VAL A 102 -35.48 7.31 9.36
N GLU A 103 -36.76 7.36 9.00
CA GLU A 103 -37.22 7.20 7.62
C GLU A 103 -36.85 8.44 6.80
N ALA A 104 -36.33 8.24 5.57
CA ALA A 104 -36.01 9.35 4.69
C ALA A 104 -37.28 10.13 4.30
N GLU A 105 -37.18 11.47 4.23
CA GLU A 105 -38.29 12.32 3.80
C GLU A 105 -38.73 11.95 2.38
N GLY A 106 -39.98 11.51 2.23
CA GLY A 106 -40.53 11.04 0.94
C GLY A 106 -40.77 9.53 0.86
N VAL A 107 -40.27 8.74 1.83
CA VAL A 107 -40.65 7.32 1.97
C VAL A 107 -42.04 7.26 2.60
N ALA A 108 -43.07 7.44 1.77
CA ALA A 108 -44.43 7.17 2.17
C ALA A 108 -44.51 5.71 2.62
N LYS A 109 -45.02 5.45 3.83
CA LYS A 109 -45.43 4.11 4.25
C LYS A 109 -46.48 3.60 3.25
N GLU A 110 -46.06 2.87 2.24
CA GLU A 110 -46.95 1.94 1.56
C GLU A 110 -47.37 0.93 2.62
N SER A 111 -48.55 1.17 3.20
CA SER A 111 -49.19 0.21 4.08
C SER A 111 -49.58 -0.99 3.23
N PRO A 112 -49.06 -2.20 3.46
CA PRO A 112 -49.62 -3.37 2.82
C PRO A 112 -50.90 -3.69 3.60
N ALA A 113 -52.02 -3.13 3.14
CA ALA A 113 -53.32 -3.65 3.48
C ALA A 113 -53.47 -5.02 2.81
N GLY A 114 -53.07 -6.07 3.53
CA GLY A 114 -53.45 -7.46 3.28
C GLY A 114 -52.50 -8.25 2.39
N GLN A 115 -51.64 -9.06 3.01
CA GLN A 115 -51.46 -10.49 2.72
C GLN A 115 -50.53 -11.10 3.78
N GLU A 116 -50.94 -12.25 4.30
CA GLU A 116 -50.30 -13.04 5.34
C GLU A 116 -49.08 -13.80 4.78
N GLU A 117 -48.08 -13.99 5.64
CA GLU A 117 -47.01 -15.01 5.57
C GLU A 117 -45.97 -14.93 4.43
N ASP A 118 -45.11 -13.90 4.47
CA ASP A 118 -43.63 -14.01 4.51
C ASP A 118 -43.07 -12.58 4.51
N LYS A 119 -42.75 -12.05 5.69
CA LYS A 119 -41.94 -10.83 5.80
C LYS A 119 -40.61 -11.24 6.38
N GLU A 120 -39.67 -11.59 5.50
CA GLU A 120 -38.26 -11.26 5.72
C GLU A 120 -38.22 -9.88 6.37
N ALA A 121 -37.57 -9.83 7.54
CA ALA A 121 -37.61 -8.70 8.45
C ALA A 121 -37.55 -7.39 7.66
N ALA A 122 -38.62 -6.58 7.72
CA ALA A 122 -38.72 -5.31 7.01
C ALA A 122 -37.35 -4.63 6.99
N GLU A 123 -36.75 -4.51 5.81
CA GLU A 123 -35.37 -4.03 5.64
C GLU A 123 -35.28 -2.66 6.32
N LYS A 124 -34.66 -2.62 7.51
CA LYS A 124 -34.47 -1.39 8.26
C LYS A 124 -33.19 -0.75 7.77
N GLY A 125 -33.30 0.47 7.28
CA GLY A 125 -32.17 1.25 6.79
C GLY A 125 -31.73 0.82 5.41
N VAL A 126 -30.43 0.94 5.14
CA VAL A 126 -29.79 0.58 3.87
C VAL A 126 -28.84 -0.59 4.15
N PRO A 127 -29.25 -1.83 3.87
CA PRO A 127 -28.41 -3.00 4.10
C PRO A 127 -27.08 -2.91 3.35
N ASP A 128 -26.03 -3.46 3.96
CA ASP A 128 -24.68 -3.57 3.38
C ASP A 128 -24.06 -2.24 2.90
N PHE A 129 -24.60 -1.07 3.33
CA PHE A 129 -24.21 0.25 2.82
C PHE A 129 -22.69 0.48 2.77
N TRP A 130 -22.02 0.31 3.91
CA TRP A 130 -20.57 0.52 3.98
C TRP A 130 -19.78 -0.57 3.26
N LEU A 131 -20.24 -1.83 3.31
CA LEU A 131 -19.61 -2.92 2.59
C LEU A 131 -19.63 -2.65 1.08
N SER A 132 -20.79 -2.30 0.53
CA SER A 132 -20.95 -1.96 -0.88
C SER A 132 -20.14 -0.72 -1.27
N ALA A 133 -20.15 0.33 -0.44
CA ALA A 133 -19.35 1.53 -0.70
C ALA A 133 -17.85 1.23 -0.75
N MET A 134 -17.33 0.44 0.19
CA MET A 134 -15.91 0.08 0.21
C MET A 134 -15.53 -0.85 -0.95
N LYS A 135 -16.39 -1.82 -1.31
CA LYS A 135 -16.13 -2.73 -2.43
C LYS A 135 -16.16 -2.05 -3.80
N ASN A 136 -16.80 -0.89 -3.90
CA ASN A 136 -16.85 -0.12 -5.13
C ASN A 136 -15.60 0.75 -5.33
N ASN A 137 -14.75 0.88 -4.33
CA ASN A 137 -13.47 1.58 -4.44
C ASN A 137 -12.34 0.57 -4.64
N GLU A 138 -11.48 0.79 -5.65
CA GLU A 138 -10.48 -0.19 -6.09
C GLU A 138 -9.50 -0.57 -4.97
N VAL A 139 -8.92 0.43 -4.29
CA VAL A 139 -7.96 0.25 -3.19
C VAL A 139 -8.53 -0.63 -2.08
N LEU A 140 -9.81 -0.45 -1.73
CA LEU A 140 -10.46 -1.25 -0.68
C LEU A 140 -10.99 -2.59 -1.17
N ALA A 141 -11.38 -2.68 -2.44
CA ALA A 141 -11.88 -3.91 -3.03
C ALA A 141 -10.81 -5.01 -3.04
N GLU A 142 -9.55 -4.64 -3.27
CA GLU A 142 -8.40 -5.57 -3.24
C GLU A 142 -8.16 -6.16 -1.85
N GLU A 143 -8.42 -5.39 -0.79
CA GLU A 143 -8.23 -5.82 0.59
C GLU A 143 -9.39 -6.66 1.16
N ILE A 144 -10.60 -6.50 0.60
CA ILE A 144 -11.81 -7.15 1.12
C ILE A 144 -12.00 -8.52 0.47
N THR A 145 -11.80 -9.57 1.27
CA THR A 145 -12.07 -10.95 0.83
C THR A 145 -13.53 -11.37 1.09
N GLU A 146 -14.00 -12.39 0.39
CA GLU A 146 -15.36 -12.96 0.60
C GLU A 146 -15.66 -13.35 2.06
N ARG A 147 -14.61 -13.70 2.83
CA ARG A 147 -14.76 -14.07 4.25
C ARG A 147 -14.99 -12.85 5.14
N ASP A 148 -14.49 -11.69 4.73
CA ASP A 148 -14.59 -10.42 5.45
C ASP A 148 -15.97 -9.81 5.30
N GLU A 149 -16.61 -9.99 4.14
CA GLU A 149 -17.96 -9.49 3.86
C GLU A 149 -18.92 -9.82 4.98
N GLY A 150 -18.92 -11.07 5.45
CA GLY A 150 -19.82 -11.53 6.52
C GLY A 150 -19.72 -10.70 7.80
N ALA A 151 -18.54 -10.20 8.16
CA ALA A 151 -18.35 -9.31 9.31
C ALA A 151 -18.63 -7.84 8.96
N LEU A 152 -18.26 -7.41 7.75
CA LEU A 152 -18.49 -6.05 7.25
C LEU A 152 -19.97 -5.70 7.05
N LYS A 153 -20.86 -6.69 6.86
CA LYS A 153 -22.33 -6.47 6.89
C LYS A 153 -22.83 -5.88 8.22
N TYR A 154 -22.07 -6.02 9.31
CA TYR A 154 -22.41 -5.46 10.62
C TYR A 154 -21.83 -4.06 10.83
N LEU A 155 -21.14 -3.48 9.83
CA LEU A 155 -20.58 -2.13 9.91
C LEU A 155 -21.69 -1.08 9.79
N LYS A 156 -21.86 -0.28 10.83
CA LYS A 156 -22.92 0.72 10.98
C LYS A 156 -22.48 2.11 10.54
N ASP A 157 -21.23 2.45 10.81
CA ASP A 157 -20.66 3.76 10.54
C ASP A 157 -19.13 3.69 10.45
N ILE A 158 -18.57 4.61 9.68
CA ILE A 158 -17.15 4.90 9.67
C ILE A 158 -16.99 6.40 9.92
N LYS A 159 -16.22 6.75 10.94
CA LYS A 159 -15.91 8.14 11.27
C LYS A 159 -14.42 8.32 11.31
N TRP A 160 -13.98 9.53 10.99
CA TRP A 160 -12.60 9.92 11.24
C TRP A 160 -12.56 11.19 12.11
N CYS A 161 -11.49 11.31 12.87
CA CYS A 161 -11.19 12.48 13.67
C CYS A 161 -9.70 12.79 13.58
N ARG A 162 -9.39 14.08 13.64
CA ARG A 162 -8.01 14.56 13.68
C ARG A 162 -7.46 14.46 15.09
N ILE A 163 -6.16 14.21 15.20
CA ILE A 163 -5.40 14.19 16.45
C ILE A 163 -4.35 15.27 16.36
N ASP A 164 -4.32 16.17 17.34
CA ASP A 164 -3.39 17.31 17.32
C ASP A 164 -2.05 17.00 18.02
N ASN A 165 -2.02 15.99 18.92
CA ASN A 165 -0.79 15.65 19.65
C ASN A 165 -0.76 14.17 20.13
N PRO A 166 0.10 13.32 19.54
CA PRO A 166 0.91 13.57 18.34
C PRO A 166 0.00 13.88 17.12
N LYS A 167 0.52 14.64 16.14
CA LYS A 167 -0.25 14.99 14.93
C LYS A 167 -0.71 13.73 14.21
N GLY A 168 -1.89 13.77 13.60
CA GLY A 168 -2.38 12.67 12.76
C GLY A 168 -3.90 12.53 12.75
N PHE A 169 -4.39 11.34 12.48
CA PHE A 169 -5.82 11.09 12.42
C PHE A 169 -6.18 9.66 12.84
N LYS A 170 -7.42 9.49 13.27
CA LYS A 170 -7.98 8.20 13.69
C LYS A 170 -9.30 7.93 12.98
N ILE A 171 -9.42 6.73 12.45
CA ILE A 171 -10.61 6.17 11.81
C ILE A 171 -11.24 5.16 12.78
N ASP A 172 -12.52 5.35 13.09
CA ASP A 172 -13.33 4.49 13.94
C ASP A 172 -14.40 3.80 13.10
N PHE A 173 -14.40 2.47 13.13
CA PHE A 173 -15.38 1.59 12.50
C PHE A 173 -16.35 1.08 13.55
N PHE A 174 -17.61 1.46 13.45
CA PHE A 174 -18.65 1.12 14.42
C PHE A 174 -19.41 -0.12 13.96
N PHE A 175 -19.28 -1.22 14.70
CA PHE A 175 -19.94 -2.49 14.40
C PHE A 175 -21.12 -2.75 15.31
N ASP A 176 -22.15 -3.37 14.75
CA ASP A 176 -23.19 -4.03 15.53
C ASP A 176 -22.66 -5.29 16.23
N THR A 177 -23.45 -5.78 17.18
CA THR A 177 -23.18 -7.10 17.75
C THR A 177 -23.18 -8.14 16.63
N ASN A 178 -22.04 -8.78 16.42
CA ASN A 178 -21.80 -9.66 15.30
C ASN A 178 -21.24 -11.02 15.78
N PRO A 179 -21.30 -12.08 14.96
CA PRO A 179 -20.86 -13.42 15.35
C PRO A 179 -19.34 -13.65 15.21
N PHE A 180 -18.56 -12.62 14.87
CA PHE A 180 -17.13 -12.75 14.55
C PHE A 180 -16.22 -12.29 15.69
N PHE A 181 -16.49 -11.12 16.26
CA PHE A 181 -15.71 -10.52 17.35
C PHE A 181 -16.59 -9.76 18.34
N LYS A 182 -16.02 -9.42 19.51
CA LYS A 182 -16.74 -8.72 20.58
C LYS A 182 -16.72 -7.20 20.47
N ASN A 183 -15.72 -6.64 19.80
CA ASN A 183 -15.52 -5.20 19.68
C ASN A 183 -16.75 -4.54 19.03
N SER A 184 -17.23 -3.46 19.64
CA SER A 184 -18.23 -2.59 19.02
C SER A 184 -17.60 -1.48 18.17
N VAL A 185 -16.34 -1.17 18.42
CA VAL A 185 -15.56 -0.19 17.66
C VAL A 185 -14.18 -0.78 17.39
N LEU A 186 -13.77 -0.75 16.13
CA LEU A 186 -12.38 -1.00 15.73
C LEU A 186 -11.80 0.33 15.25
N SER A 187 -10.67 0.73 15.81
CA SER A 187 -10.02 2.01 15.51
C SER A 187 -8.67 1.76 14.84
N LYS A 188 -8.33 2.61 13.87
CA LYS A 188 -7.01 2.73 13.26
C LYS A 188 -6.53 4.16 13.41
N THR A 189 -5.32 4.34 13.91
CA THR A 189 -4.71 5.65 14.19
C THR A 189 -3.40 5.77 13.43
N TYR A 190 -3.22 6.87 12.71
CA TYR A 190 -1.96 7.24 12.05
C TYR A 190 -1.39 8.45 12.78
N HIS A 191 -0.15 8.33 13.25
CA HIS A 191 0.64 9.45 13.73
C HIS A 191 1.51 9.94 12.59
N MET A 192 1.46 11.23 12.33
CA MET A 192 2.14 11.90 11.23
C MET A 192 3.19 12.85 11.80
N ILE A 193 4.36 12.91 11.17
CA ILE A 193 5.41 13.87 11.54
C ILE A 193 4.96 15.28 11.14
N ASP A 194 4.38 15.41 9.95
CA ASP A 194 3.73 16.61 9.48
C ASP A 194 2.39 16.33 8.80
N GLU A 195 1.52 17.34 8.78
CA GLU A 195 0.22 17.29 8.12
C GLU A 195 0.27 17.80 6.68
N ASP A 196 1.30 18.57 6.34
CA ASP A 196 1.50 19.15 5.01
C ASP A 196 2.34 18.24 4.12
N GLU A 197 3.39 17.66 4.69
CA GLU A 197 4.09 16.51 4.12
C GLU A 197 3.61 15.27 4.89
N PRO A 198 2.75 14.42 4.31
CA PRO A 198 2.13 13.29 5.01
C PRO A 198 3.14 12.17 5.26
N ILE A 199 4.15 12.44 6.09
CA ILE A 199 5.16 11.48 6.49
C ILE A 199 4.59 10.70 7.67
N LEU A 200 4.29 9.43 7.42
CA LEU A 200 3.80 8.50 8.42
C LEU A 200 4.91 8.18 9.44
N GLU A 201 4.69 8.51 10.71
CA GLU A 201 5.58 8.11 11.82
C GLU A 201 5.21 6.71 12.31
N LYS A 202 3.91 6.46 12.54
CA LYS A 202 3.43 5.22 13.15
C LYS A 202 1.97 4.96 12.84
N ALA A 203 1.63 3.69 12.61
CA ALA A 203 0.25 3.21 12.54
C ALA A 203 -0.08 2.34 13.76
N ILE A 204 -1.26 2.55 14.36
CA ILE A 204 -1.76 1.83 15.53
C ILE A 204 -3.18 1.34 15.22
N GLY A 205 -3.36 0.03 15.17
CA GLY A 205 -4.66 -0.60 15.03
C GLY A 205 -5.21 -1.16 16.34
N THR A 206 -6.51 -1.44 16.35
CA THR A 206 -7.20 -2.06 17.49
C THR A 206 -7.09 -3.58 17.42
N GLU A 207 -6.67 -4.20 18.53
CA GLU A 207 -6.69 -5.66 18.64
C GLU A 207 -8.12 -6.19 18.61
N ILE A 208 -8.38 -7.13 17.67
CA ILE A 208 -9.71 -7.69 17.47
C ILE A 208 -9.91 -8.90 18.37
N GLU A 209 -10.93 -8.83 19.24
CA GLU A 209 -11.32 -9.91 20.14
C GLU A 209 -12.21 -10.94 19.43
N TRP A 210 -11.58 -11.76 18.58
CA TRP A 210 -12.27 -12.81 17.82
C TRP A 210 -12.93 -13.87 18.71
N TYR A 211 -14.13 -14.29 18.32
CA TYR A 211 -14.74 -15.49 18.89
C TYR A 211 -14.00 -16.76 18.44
N PRO A 212 -14.07 -17.86 19.22
CA PRO A 212 -13.39 -19.11 18.89
C PRO A 212 -13.71 -19.62 17.48
N GLY A 213 -12.69 -19.75 16.63
CA GLY A 213 -12.82 -20.24 15.25
C GLY A 213 -13.44 -19.25 14.26
N LYS A 214 -13.54 -17.97 14.63
CA LYS A 214 -14.08 -16.89 13.80
C LYS A 214 -13.05 -15.87 13.33
N CYS A 215 -11.77 -16.08 13.68
CA CYS A 215 -10.67 -15.26 13.22
C CYS A 215 -10.59 -15.29 11.68
N LEU A 216 -10.71 -14.12 11.05
CA LEU A 216 -10.70 -13.98 9.58
C LEU A 216 -9.28 -13.80 9.03
N THR A 217 -8.38 -13.25 9.84
CA THR A 217 -6.97 -13.01 9.53
C THR A 217 -6.10 -14.27 9.58
N GLN A 218 -6.64 -15.39 10.08
CA GLN A 218 -5.90 -16.64 10.26
C GLN A 218 -6.68 -17.88 9.79
N LYS A 219 -6.00 -18.81 9.11
CA LYS A 219 -6.54 -20.11 8.70
C LYS A 219 -5.96 -21.24 9.57
N LEU A 220 -6.83 -22.15 10.03
CA LEU A 220 -6.43 -23.36 10.78
C LEU A 220 -6.19 -24.55 9.84
N LEU A 221 -4.92 -24.88 9.62
CA LEU A 221 -4.50 -26.03 8.82
C LEU A 221 -4.32 -27.26 9.72
N LYS A 222 -5.15 -28.29 9.51
CA LYS A 222 -5.02 -29.58 10.19
C LYS A 222 -4.00 -30.45 9.45
N LYS A 223 -2.79 -30.62 10.03
CA LYS A 223 -1.81 -31.57 9.48
C LYS A 223 -2.14 -33.00 9.96
N LYS A 224 -2.17 -33.94 9.02
CA LYS A 224 -2.27 -35.37 9.35
C LYS A 224 -1.04 -35.78 10.18
N PRO A 225 -1.22 -36.55 11.28
CA PRO A 225 -0.09 -37.01 12.08
C PRO A 225 0.86 -37.87 11.23
N LYS A 226 2.18 -37.72 11.45
CA LYS A 226 3.21 -38.52 10.76
C LYS A 226 2.91 -40.01 10.94
N LYS A 227 2.96 -40.76 9.83
CA LYS A 227 2.72 -42.21 9.76
C LYS A 227 3.75 -42.92 10.65
N GLY A 228 3.34 -43.32 11.86
CA GLY A 228 4.20 -44.01 12.83
C GLY A 228 3.86 -43.76 14.31
N SER A 229 3.19 -42.66 14.66
CA SER A 229 2.81 -42.39 16.05
C SER A 229 1.41 -42.92 16.37
N LYS A 230 1.33 -43.98 17.18
CA LYS A 230 0.07 -44.66 17.53
C LYS A 230 -0.87 -43.86 18.45
N ASN A 231 -0.55 -42.62 18.84
CA ASN A 231 -1.40 -41.75 19.68
C ASN A 231 -1.11 -40.24 19.50
N ALA A 232 -0.84 -39.76 18.27
CA ALA A 232 -0.62 -38.33 18.05
C ALA A 232 -1.94 -37.59 17.82
N LYS A 233 -2.27 -36.64 18.72
CA LYS A 233 -3.34 -35.65 18.49
C LYS A 233 -3.05 -34.87 17.19
N PRO A 234 -4.07 -34.52 16.38
CA PRO A 234 -3.88 -33.70 15.19
C PRO A 234 -3.24 -32.35 15.58
N ILE A 235 -2.13 -32.01 14.93
CA ILE A 235 -1.45 -30.73 15.13
C ILE A 235 -2.18 -29.71 14.26
N THR A 236 -2.78 -28.71 14.90
CA THR A 236 -3.41 -27.58 14.20
C THR A 236 -2.33 -26.50 14.07
N LYS A 237 -1.93 -26.19 12.84
CA LYS A 237 -1.06 -25.05 12.54
C LYS A 237 -1.95 -23.88 12.14
N THR A 238 -1.73 -22.73 12.74
CA THR A 238 -2.37 -21.47 12.34
C THR A 238 -1.46 -20.77 11.34
N GLU A 239 -2.03 -20.22 10.27
CA GLU A 239 -1.31 -19.48 9.24
C GLU A 239 -2.06 -18.18 8.93
N ASN A 240 -1.34 -17.07 8.84
CA ASN A 240 -1.93 -15.79 8.47
C ASN A 240 -2.41 -15.85 7.02
N CYS A 241 -3.45 -15.10 6.71
CA CYS A 241 -3.99 -15.01 5.37
C CYS A 241 -4.53 -13.60 5.11
N GLU A 242 -4.67 -13.26 3.82
CA GLU A 242 -5.33 -12.04 3.37
C GLU A 242 -6.73 -11.91 3.97
N SER A 243 -6.99 -10.73 4.50
CA SER A 243 -8.21 -10.29 5.14
C SER A 243 -8.13 -8.79 5.36
N PHE A 244 -9.19 -8.07 5.04
CA PHE A 244 -9.30 -6.64 5.32
C PHE A 244 -8.99 -6.31 6.79
N PHE A 245 -9.31 -7.22 7.72
CA PHE A 245 -9.08 -7.00 9.15
C PHE A 245 -7.60 -6.99 9.55
N ASN A 246 -6.67 -7.35 8.65
CA ASN A 246 -5.23 -7.12 8.84
C ASN A 246 -4.91 -5.61 8.91
N PHE A 247 -5.76 -4.75 8.35
CA PHE A 247 -5.67 -3.29 8.48
C PHE A 247 -5.61 -2.80 9.93
N PHE A 248 -6.21 -3.54 10.88
CA PHE A 248 -6.16 -3.22 12.31
C PHE A 248 -4.93 -3.82 13.02
N SER A 249 -4.04 -4.48 12.29
CA SER A 249 -2.76 -5.01 12.76
C SER A 249 -1.65 -4.50 11.84
N PRO A 250 -1.42 -3.17 11.82
CA PRO A 250 -0.49 -2.57 10.87
C PRO A 250 0.94 -3.11 11.07
N PRO A 251 1.76 -3.10 10.01
CA PRO A 251 3.16 -3.45 10.10
C PRO A 251 3.84 -2.59 11.17
N GLN A 252 4.67 -3.22 11.99
CA GLN A 252 5.45 -2.51 13.00
C GLN A 252 6.84 -2.30 12.45
N VAL A 253 7.33 -1.06 12.50
CA VAL A 253 8.75 -0.76 12.29
C VAL A 253 9.51 -1.38 13.47
N PRO A 254 10.40 -2.36 13.24
CA PRO A 254 11.23 -2.88 14.31
C PRO A 254 12.09 -1.75 14.88
N ASP A 255 12.23 -1.69 16.21
CA ASP A 255 13.04 -0.65 16.86
C ASP A 255 14.55 -0.83 16.60
N ASP A 256 14.97 -2.00 16.06
CA ASP A 256 16.34 -2.33 15.68
C ASP A 256 16.45 -2.48 14.14
N ASP A 257 16.99 -1.46 13.47
CA ASP A 257 17.29 -1.47 12.03
C ASP A 257 18.41 -2.45 11.64
N GLU A 258 19.11 -3.05 12.62
CA GLU A 258 20.31 -3.88 12.41
C GLU A 258 20.00 -5.33 11.96
N ASP A 259 18.73 -5.77 12.03
CA ASP A 259 18.31 -7.15 11.69
C ASP A 259 17.42 -7.23 10.43
N ILE A 260 17.14 -6.10 9.76
CA ILE A 260 16.31 -6.05 8.56
C ILE A 260 17.23 -5.91 7.35
N ASP A 261 17.24 -6.91 6.46
CA ASP A 261 17.90 -6.76 5.17
C ASP A 261 17.19 -5.71 4.30
N GLU A 262 17.90 -5.14 3.32
CA GLU A 262 17.38 -4.07 2.45
C GLU A 262 16.07 -4.47 1.76
N ASP A 263 15.98 -5.71 1.29
CA ASP A 263 14.78 -6.28 0.67
C ASP A 263 13.59 -6.30 1.66
N THR A 264 13.82 -6.72 2.91
CA THR A 264 12.78 -6.74 3.95
C THR A 264 12.37 -5.33 4.38
N ALA A 265 13.30 -4.37 4.37
CA ALA A 265 12.99 -2.97 4.68
C ALA A 265 12.13 -2.33 3.59
N GLU A 266 12.44 -2.61 2.31
CA GLU A 266 11.63 -2.17 1.17
C GLU A 266 10.22 -2.81 1.19
N GLU A 267 10.13 -4.11 1.46
CA GLU A 267 8.83 -4.80 1.63
C GLU A 267 8.01 -4.19 2.78
N LEU A 268 8.65 -3.85 3.90
CA LEU A 268 7.98 -3.23 5.04
C LEU A 268 7.50 -1.81 4.70
N GLN A 269 8.32 -1.02 4.00
CA GLN A 269 7.95 0.31 3.54
C GLN A 269 6.74 0.26 2.60
N ASN A 270 6.76 -0.64 1.62
CA ASN A 270 5.64 -0.84 0.69
C ASN A 270 4.35 -1.23 1.43
N GLN A 271 4.44 -2.11 2.44
CA GLN A 271 3.28 -2.47 3.26
C GLN A 271 2.74 -1.29 4.09
N MET A 272 3.62 -0.44 4.60
CA MET A 272 3.21 0.76 5.35
C MET A 272 2.58 1.83 4.47
N GLU A 273 3.09 2.00 3.25
CA GLU A 273 2.53 2.90 2.23
C GLU A 273 1.14 2.41 1.81
N GLN A 274 1.00 1.14 1.45
CA GLN A 274 -0.29 0.52 1.15
C GLN A 274 -1.28 0.68 2.33
N ASP A 275 -0.84 0.43 3.56
CA ASP A 275 -1.67 0.61 4.75
C ASP A 275 -2.11 2.07 4.95
N TYR A 276 -1.22 3.03 4.66
CA TYR A 276 -1.56 4.45 4.69
C TYR A 276 -2.54 4.84 3.59
N ASP A 277 -2.35 4.33 2.36
CA ASP A 277 -3.21 4.59 1.21
C ASP A 277 -4.64 4.10 1.43
N ILE A 278 -4.80 2.92 2.05
CA ILE A 278 -6.10 2.43 2.51
C ILE A 278 -6.72 3.42 3.51
N GLY A 279 -5.93 3.89 4.49
CA GLY A 279 -6.38 4.83 5.51
C GLY A 279 -6.78 6.20 4.94
N SER A 280 -5.96 6.77 4.06
CA SER A 280 -6.20 8.05 3.40
C SER A 280 -7.41 7.97 2.48
N THR A 281 -7.55 6.88 1.71
CA THR A 281 -8.72 6.61 0.86
C THR A 281 -10.01 6.57 1.66
N ILE A 282 -10.02 5.91 2.83
CA ILE A 282 -11.20 5.88 3.69
C ILE A 282 -11.53 7.29 4.21
N ARG A 283 -10.52 8.05 4.64
CA ARG A 283 -10.65 9.40 5.19
C ARG A 283 -11.17 10.41 4.16
N ASP A 284 -10.60 10.40 2.97
CA ASP A 284 -10.72 11.47 1.97
C ASP A 284 -11.75 11.14 0.88
N LYS A 285 -11.87 9.87 0.48
CA LYS A 285 -12.81 9.44 -0.57
C LYS A 285 -14.07 8.80 0.02
N ILE A 286 -13.93 7.74 0.82
CA ILE A 286 -15.07 6.94 1.28
C ILE A 286 -15.98 7.71 2.25
N ILE A 287 -15.43 8.29 3.31
CA ILE A 287 -16.28 8.94 4.33
C ILE A 287 -17.03 10.16 3.76
N PRO A 288 -16.42 11.06 2.96
CA PRO A 288 -17.13 12.20 2.40
C PRO A 288 -18.11 11.82 1.29
N HIS A 289 -17.76 10.85 0.44
CA HIS A 289 -18.54 10.46 -0.75
C HIS A 289 -19.19 9.08 -0.63
N ALA A 290 -19.48 8.61 0.58
CA ALA A 290 -19.97 7.26 0.85
C ALA A 290 -21.20 6.85 0.02
N VAL A 291 -22.09 7.79 -0.26
CA VAL A 291 -23.30 7.53 -1.05
C VAL A 291 -22.95 7.32 -2.52
N SER A 292 -22.07 8.15 -3.10
CA SER A 292 -21.60 8.01 -4.48
C SER A 292 -20.81 6.72 -4.68
N TRP A 293 -20.00 6.32 -3.69
CA TRP A 293 -19.35 5.01 -3.67
C TRP A 293 -20.37 3.87 -3.55
N PHE A 294 -21.39 4.00 -2.70
CA PHE A 294 -22.45 3.00 -2.58
C PHE A 294 -23.25 2.82 -3.89
N THR A 295 -23.60 3.92 -4.57
CA THR A 295 -24.36 3.89 -5.83
C THR A 295 -23.51 3.54 -7.05
N GLY A 296 -22.17 3.62 -6.94
CA GLY A 296 -21.23 3.41 -8.05
C GLY A 296 -21.11 4.62 -8.98
N GLU A 297 -21.62 5.79 -8.58
CA GLU A 297 -21.42 7.05 -9.31
C GLU A 297 -19.96 7.50 -9.25
N ALA A 298 -19.30 7.31 -8.10
CA ALA A 298 -17.90 7.71 -7.91
C ALA A 298 -16.92 6.97 -8.85
N ILE A 299 -17.25 5.74 -9.27
CA ILE A 299 -16.43 4.97 -10.22
C ILE A 299 -16.45 5.64 -11.59
N GLN A 300 -17.63 6.08 -12.03
CA GLN A 300 -17.79 6.72 -13.35
C GLN A 300 -17.09 8.07 -13.41
N ASP A 301 -17.07 8.81 -12.29
CA ASP A 301 -16.38 10.09 -12.22
C ASP A 301 -14.85 9.90 -12.31
N GLU A 302 -14.29 8.85 -11.68
CA GLU A 302 -12.86 8.52 -11.80
C GLU A 302 -12.48 8.07 -13.23
N ASP A 303 -13.32 7.26 -13.89
CA ASP A 303 -13.09 6.82 -15.28
C ASP A 303 -13.14 7.96 -16.31
N PHE A 304 -13.92 9.01 -16.04
CA PHE A 304 -14.03 10.18 -16.93
C PHE A 304 -12.87 11.17 -16.74
N GLU A 305 -12.31 11.30 -15.54
CA GLU A 305 -11.13 12.15 -15.29
C GLU A 305 -9.87 11.63 -16.01
N ASP A 306 -9.77 10.32 -16.27
CA ASP A 306 -8.62 9.72 -16.97
C ASP A 306 -8.75 9.80 -18.51
N MET A 307 -9.96 10.04 -19.04
CA MET A 307 -10.22 10.18 -20.48
C MET A 307 -9.97 11.60 -21.03
N ASP A 308 -9.85 12.61 -20.17
CA ASP A 308 -9.61 14.01 -20.59
C ASP A 308 -8.10 14.35 -20.72
N ASN A 309 -7.20 13.36 -20.56
CA ASN A 309 -5.74 13.53 -20.65
C ASN A 309 -5.07 12.84 -21.86
N GLU A 310 -5.81 12.19 -22.77
CA GLU A 310 -5.25 11.46 -23.93
C GLU A 310 -5.52 12.10 -25.31
N ASP A 311 -5.76 13.42 -25.41
CA ASP A 311 -6.04 14.05 -26.71
C ASP A 311 -5.30 15.38 -26.93
N ASP A 312 -3.95 15.35 -26.93
CA ASP A 312 -3.14 16.46 -27.51
C ASP A 312 -1.69 16.07 -27.89
N ASP A 313 -1.46 14.92 -28.54
CA ASP A 313 -0.15 14.60 -29.16
C ASP A 313 -0.32 14.03 -30.57
N ASP A 314 -1.03 14.78 -31.43
CA ASP A 314 -1.08 14.53 -32.88
C ASP A 314 -0.68 15.82 -33.62
N ASP A 315 0.59 16.21 -33.49
CA ASP A 315 1.23 17.20 -34.38
C ASP A 315 2.28 16.48 -35.24
N ASP A 316 1.75 15.77 -36.24
CA ASP A 316 2.42 15.35 -37.47
C ASP A 316 3.10 16.59 -38.09
N ASN A 317 4.41 16.74 -37.89
CA ASN A 317 5.21 17.67 -38.67
C ASN A 317 6.16 16.88 -39.59
N ASP A 318 5.55 16.40 -40.66
CA ASP A 318 6.16 15.89 -41.88
C ASP A 318 6.75 17.11 -42.65
N ASP A 319 8.06 17.30 -42.63
CA ASP A 319 8.74 18.21 -43.56
C ASP A 319 10.05 17.57 -44.04
N ASP A 320 9.89 16.79 -45.12
CA ASP A 320 10.92 16.36 -46.05
C ASP A 320 11.50 17.58 -46.80
N GLU A 321 12.76 17.94 -46.59
CA GLU A 321 13.58 18.57 -47.64
C GLU A 321 15.00 17.96 -47.65
N GLU A 322 15.17 17.01 -48.58
CA GLU A 322 16.44 16.54 -49.14
C GLU A 322 17.08 17.67 -49.98
N GLU A 323 18.38 17.92 -49.82
CA GLU A 323 19.24 18.41 -50.91
C GLU A 323 20.71 18.01 -50.65
N ASP A 324 21.16 17.04 -51.44
CA ASP A 324 22.55 16.62 -51.68
C ASP A 324 23.40 17.74 -52.33
N GLU A 325 24.72 17.74 -52.10
CA GLU A 325 25.79 17.68 -53.13
C GLU A 325 27.17 18.11 -52.56
N ASP A 326 28.03 17.08 -52.39
CA ASP A 326 29.39 16.90 -52.92
C ASP A 326 30.56 17.89 -52.65
N GLU A 327 31.69 17.34 -52.16
CA GLU A 327 32.94 17.08 -52.92
C GLU A 327 34.21 17.05 -52.02
N GLU A 328 34.72 15.83 -51.82
CA GLU A 328 36.06 15.31 -52.18
C GLU A 328 37.41 15.78 -51.56
N GLU A 329 38.23 14.72 -51.40
CA GLU A 329 39.69 14.57 -51.57
C GLU A 329 40.71 14.91 -50.45
N ASP A 330 41.29 13.81 -49.92
CA ASP A 330 42.72 13.41 -49.89
C ASP A 330 43.81 14.34 -49.32
N ASP A 331 44.59 13.81 -48.38
CA ASP A 331 46.02 13.48 -48.60
C ASP A 331 46.66 12.92 -47.31
N ASP A 332 47.07 11.65 -47.37
CA ASP A 332 48.44 11.15 -47.19
C ASP A 332 49.37 11.86 -46.16
N ASP A 333 49.88 11.12 -45.17
CA ASP A 333 51.16 10.36 -45.31
C ASP A 333 51.85 10.08 -43.96
N ASP A 334 52.41 8.87 -43.94
CA ASP A 334 53.69 8.43 -43.38
C ASP A 334 53.94 8.23 -41.87
N ASP A 335 54.13 6.93 -41.58
CA ASP A 335 55.37 6.31 -41.08
C ASP A 335 55.91 6.72 -39.70
N ASP A 336 56.06 5.72 -38.81
CA ASP A 336 57.31 4.96 -38.84
C ASP A 336 57.23 3.63 -38.09
N ASP A 337 57.94 2.68 -38.66
CA ASP A 337 58.10 1.27 -38.35
C ASP A 337 58.81 0.98 -37.01
N GLU A 338 58.63 -0.24 -36.52
CA GLU A 338 59.68 -1.29 -36.46
C GLU A 338 59.24 -2.42 -35.50
N ASP A 339 58.80 -3.54 -36.09
CA ASP A 339 59.51 -4.85 -36.10
C ASP A 339 60.20 -5.33 -34.81
N GLU A 340 60.31 -6.61 -34.48
CA GLU A 340 59.98 -7.91 -35.06
C GLU A 340 60.21 -8.91 -33.90
N ASP A 341 59.47 -10.02 -33.87
CA ASP A 341 60.07 -11.36 -34.02
C ASP A 341 59.14 -12.49 -33.55
N GLU A 342 58.82 -13.33 -34.53
CA GLU A 342 58.16 -14.62 -34.45
C GLU A 342 59.03 -15.69 -33.75
N ASP A 343 58.42 -16.76 -33.24
CA ASP A 343 58.66 -18.09 -33.85
C ASP A 343 57.56 -19.11 -33.48
N GLN A 344 56.79 -19.45 -34.53
CA GLN A 344 56.25 -20.74 -34.98
C GLN A 344 55.90 -21.90 -34.02
N GLY A 345 54.79 -22.58 -34.39
CA GLY A 345 54.88 -24.03 -34.58
C GLY A 345 53.64 -24.92 -34.42
N LYS A 346 52.66 -24.82 -35.34
CA LYS A 346 51.86 -25.92 -35.99
C LYS A 346 51.42 -27.13 -35.12
N SER A 347 50.14 -27.52 -35.09
CA SER A 347 49.52 -28.32 -36.17
C SER A 347 48.00 -28.57 -36.00
N ARG A 348 47.23 -28.27 -37.06
CA ARG A 348 46.04 -28.93 -37.67
C ARG A 348 45.40 -30.12 -36.90
N LYS A 349 44.07 -30.33 -36.86
CA LYS A 349 43.17 -30.54 -38.02
C LYS A 349 41.69 -30.70 -37.59
N LYS A 350 40.79 -29.88 -38.14
CA LYS A 350 39.55 -30.21 -38.91
C LYS A 350 38.63 -31.35 -38.39
N GLN A 351 37.38 -31.04 -37.99
CA GLN A 351 36.17 -31.22 -38.82
C GLN A 351 34.86 -30.83 -38.08
N LEU A 352 34.24 -29.78 -38.61
CA LEU A 352 32.82 -29.42 -38.78
C LEU A 352 31.88 -30.64 -38.97
N SER A 353 30.55 -30.63 -38.84
CA SER A 353 29.48 -29.74 -38.38
C SER A 353 28.15 -30.46 -38.73
N ALA A 354 27.07 -30.17 -37.99
CA ALA A 354 25.67 -30.18 -38.43
C ALA A 354 24.91 -31.50 -38.76
N GLY A 355 23.65 -31.55 -38.30
CA GLY A 355 22.52 -31.86 -39.20
C GLY A 355 21.70 -33.14 -38.97
N ASN A 356 20.67 -33.03 -38.13
CA ASN A 356 19.27 -33.45 -38.31
C ASN A 356 18.82 -34.85 -38.87
N LYS A 357 17.84 -35.41 -38.13
CA LYS A 357 16.64 -36.22 -38.51
C LYS A 357 16.75 -37.61 -39.21
N LYS A 358 16.13 -38.60 -38.54
CA LYS A 358 15.21 -39.66 -39.04
C LYS A 358 14.44 -40.18 -37.80
N GLY A 359 13.13 -40.42 -37.76
CA GLY A 359 12.16 -40.85 -38.77
C GLY A 359 11.55 -42.17 -38.27
N GLY A 360 10.26 -42.16 -37.88
CA GLY A 360 9.57 -43.28 -37.21
C GLY A 360 8.92 -44.34 -38.11
N ARG A 361 8.11 -45.22 -37.49
CA ARG A 361 7.05 -46.13 -38.00
C ARG A 361 6.66 -47.10 -36.85
N GLY A 362 5.42 -47.48 -36.56
CA GLY A 362 4.09 -47.22 -37.13
C GLY A 362 3.03 -48.21 -36.56
N ALA A 363 1.76 -47.80 -36.67
CA ALA A 363 0.49 -48.60 -36.69
C ALA A 363 0.02 -49.37 -35.42
N ALA A 364 -1.24 -49.72 -35.19
CA ALA A 364 -2.61 -49.20 -35.41
C ALA A 364 -3.60 -50.33 -35.04
N ALA A 365 -4.83 -49.98 -34.64
CA ALA A 365 -6.10 -50.74 -34.69
C ALA A 365 -6.58 -51.61 -33.49
N ALA A 366 -7.69 -51.13 -32.91
CA ALA A 366 -9.04 -51.74 -32.82
C ALA A 366 -9.44 -52.79 -31.76
N GLY A 367 -10.54 -52.45 -31.05
CA GLY A 367 -11.60 -53.34 -30.52
C GLY A 367 -11.30 -54.03 -29.18
N GLY A 368 -12.19 -54.16 -28.19
CA GLY A 368 -13.61 -53.87 -28.04
C GLY A 368 -14.11 -54.61 -26.77
N ASP A 369 -15.24 -54.14 -26.22
CA ASP A 369 -16.19 -54.81 -25.31
C ASP A 369 -15.80 -55.23 -23.88
N GLY A 370 -16.69 -54.92 -22.92
CA GLY A 370 -16.65 -55.47 -21.56
C GLY A 370 -17.40 -54.64 -20.52
N GLN A 371 -18.55 -55.15 -20.09
CA GLN A 371 -19.66 -54.50 -19.40
C GLN A 371 -19.67 -54.71 -17.86
N GLN A 372 -20.52 -53.93 -17.17
CA GLN A 372 -21.19 -54.18 -15.87
C GLN A 372 -20.34 -53.99 -14.60
N GLY A 373 -20.77 -53.15 -13.64
CA GLY A 373 -21.67 -53.51 -12.52
C GLY A 373 -20.79 -53.74 -11.28
N GLU A 374 -20.93 -53.10 -10.13
CA GLU A 374 -22.01 -53.29 -9.16
C GLU A 374 -21.89 -52.27 -8.01
N ARG A 375 -23.03 -52.06 -7.34
CA ARG A 375 -23.28 -51.29 -6.12
C ARG A 375 -22.88 -52.12 -4.86
N PRO A 376 -23.04 -51.59 -3.62
CA PRO A 376 -22.15 -51.83 -2.48
C PRO A 376 -22.58 -53.01 -1.59
N PRO A 377 -21.78 -53.40 -0.59
CA PRO A 377 -22.28 -54.18 0.53
C PRO A 377 -22.67 -53.29 1.72
N GLU A 378 -23.96 -53.32 2.07
CA GLU A 378 -24.41 -53.25 3.46
C GLU A 378 -23.89 -54.47 4.24
N CYS A 379 -23.45 -54.30 5.49
CA CYS A 379 -23.65 -55.32 6.52
C CYS A 379 -23.54 -54.76 7.95
N LYS A 380 -24.73 -54.61 8.56
CA LYS A 380 -25.17 -54.95 9.92
C LYS A 380 -24.17 -55.11 11.09
N GLN A 381 -24.60 -54.47 12.19
CA GLN A 381 -24.74 -54.96 13.56
C GLN A 381 -23.48 -55.44 14.29
N GLN A 382 -23.12 -54.68 15.33
CA GLN A 382 -23.31 -55.11 16.72
C GLN A 382 -23.50 -53.91 17.63
#